data_AF-A0A535IT95-F1
#
_entry.id   AF-A0A535IT95-F1
#
_cell.length_a   1.000
_cell.length_b   1.000
_cell.length_c   1.000
_cell.angle_alpha   90.00
_cell.angle_beta   90.00
_cell.angle_gamma   90.00
#
_symmetry.space_group_name_H-M   'P 1'
#
loop_
_entity.id
_entity.type
_entity.pdbx_description
1 polymer ?
#
loop_
_entity_poly.entity_id
_entity_poly.type
_entity_poly.pdbx_seq_one_letter_code
_entity_poly.pdbx_strand_id
1 'polypeptide(L)'
;MDRIERRRKSRGQAMVEFALLASLLFLLVMGIFDFGRAISVYINIAEAAHEGARQLVLRSNYASTPPDSVIINATLAKIGGGGMVLREDPCLSNPTPCTSPSYSGMAPNTGYIWISPNRRVVDAG
;
A
#
# COMPACT_ATOMS: atom_id res chain seq x y z
N MET A 1 -0.89 45.68 46.77
CA MET A 1 -1.03 45.49 45.30
C MET A 1 -0.73 44.03 44.87
N ASP A 2 -0.30 43.16 45.80
CA ASP A 2 0.20 41.78 45.58
C ASP A 2 -0.81 40.73 45.08
N ARG A 3 -2.12 40.99 45.16
CA ARG A 3 -3.15 40.04 44.66
C ARG A 3 -3.28 40.08 43.13
N ILE A 4 -2.97 41.22 42.49
CA ILE A 4 -3.10 41.39 41.04
C ILE A 4 -1.93 40.71 40.31
N GLU A 5 -0.73 40.79 40.88
CA GLU A 5 0.49 40.19 40.33
C GLU A 5 0.44 38.65 40.35
N ARG A 6 -0.07 38.07 41.45
CA ARG A 6 -0.30 36.60 41.55
C ARG A 6 -1.31 36.08 40.52
N ARG A 7 -2.40 36.81 40.27
CA ARG A 7 -3.39 36.42 39.24
C ARG A 7 -2.83 36.47 37.82
N ARG A 8 -1.96 37.44 37.52
CA ARG A 8 -1.33 37.56 36.19
C ARG A 8 -0.30 36.45 35.97
N LYS A 9 0.44 36.06 37.03
CA LYS A 9 1.41 34.96 37.01
C LYS A 9 0.75 33.59 36.79
N SER A 10 -0.41 33.32 37.42
CA SER A 10 -1.10 32.03 37.24
C SER A 10 -1.72 31.85 35.85
N ARG A 11 -2.16 32.93 35.18
CA ARG A 11 -2.68 32.87 33.80
C ARG A 11 -1.59 32.56 32.78
N GLY A 12 -0.40 33.12 32.95
CA GLY A 12 0.75 32.82 32.08
C GLY A 12 1.28 31.41 32.26
N GLN A 13 1.31 30.90 33.49
CA GLN A 13 1.73 29.53 33.80
C GLN A 13 0.80 28.49 33.13
N ALA A 14 -0.51 28.67 33.21
CA ALA A 14 -1.48 27.76 32.59
C ALA A 14 -1.36 27.72 31.05
N MET A 15 -1.02 28.85 30.41
CA MET A 15 -0.78 28.88 28.96
C MET A 15 0.45 28.07 28.55
N VAL A 16 1.52 28.11 29.34
CA VAL A 16 2.75 27.36 29.07
C VAL A 16 2.53 25.86 29.29
N GLU A 17 1.83 25.49 30.37
CA GLU A 17 1.50 24.10 30.68
C GLU A 17 0.62 23.49 29.57
N PHE A 18 -0.39 24.23 29.10
CA PHE A 18 -1.21 23.79 27.96
C PHE A 18 -0.40 23.68 26.67
N ALA A 19 0.50 24.63 26.37
CA ALA A 19 1.31 24.59 25.15
C ALA A 19 2.23 23.35 25.10
N LEU A 20 2.80 22.96 26.24
CA LEU A 20 3.64 21.76 26.34
C LEU A 20 2.82 20.47 26.16
N LEU A 21 1.66 20.38 26.81
CA LEU A 21 0.76 19.23 26.65
C LEU A 21 0.19 19.14 25.23
N ALA A 22 -0.20 20.27 24.64
CA ALA A 22 -0.69 20.32 23.26
C ALA A 22 0.39 19.88 22.27
N SER A 23 1.64 20.32 22.44
CA SER A 23 2.75 19.87 21.60
C SER A 23 2.97 18.36 21.69
N LEU A 24 2.90 17.78 22.88
CA LEU A 24 3.02 16.33 23.08
C LEU A 24 1.84 15.57 22.45
N LEU A 25 0.62 16.10 22.63
CA LEU A 25 -0.59 15.53 22.03
C LEU A 25 -0.53 15.53 20.50
N PHE A 26 -0.06 16.62 19.89
CA PHE A 26 0.11 16.71 18.44
C PHE A 26 1.09 15.66 17.89
N LEU A 27 2.22 15.44 18.58
CA LEU A 27 3.16 14.40 18.21
C LEU A 27 2.54 13.00 18.29
N LEU A 28 1.77 12.73 19.36
CA LEU A 28 1.11 11.46 19.55
C LEU A 28 0.02 11.20 18.49
N VAL A 29 -0.77 12.22 18.17
CA VAL A 29 -1.80 12.16 17.13
C VAL A 29 -1.17 11.93 15.74
N MET A 30 -0.12 12.65 15.38
CA MET A 30 0.61 12.43 14.12
C MET A 30 1.18 11.01 14.05
N GLY A 31 1.78 10.51 15.14
CA GLY A 31 2.28 9.15 15.21
C GLY A 31 1.18 8.10 14.99
N ILE A 32 -0.01 8.31 15.56
CA ILE A 32 -1.17 7.44 15.34
C ILE A 32 -1.64 7.47 13.88
N PHE A 33 -1.67 8.66 13.25
CA PHE A 33 -2.05 8.78 11.84
C PHE A 33 -1.09 8.04 10.92
N ASP A 34 0.22 8.19 11.13
CA ASP A 34 1.23 7.49 10.33
C ASP A 34 1.14 5.98 10.50
N PHE A 35 0.94 5.52 11.74
CA PHE A 35 0.78 4.09 12.03
C PHE A 35 -0.52 3.52 11.43
N GLY A 36 -1.63 4.25 11.54
CA GLY A 36 -2.91 3.86 10.93
C GLY A 36 -2.81 3.75 9.41
N ARG A 37 -2.10 4.68 8.77
CA ARG A 37 -1.82 4.62 7.34
C ARG A 37 -0.97 3.41 6.97
N ALA A 38 0.07 3.10 7.74
CA ALA A 38 0.92 1.93 7.49
C ALA A 38 0.12 0.60 7.56
N ILE A 39 -0.74 0.45 8.56
CA ILE A 39 -1.62 -0.72 8.69
C ILE A 39 -2.61 -0.81 7.53
N SER A 40 -3.21 0.32 7.13
CA SER A 40 -4.14 0.33 5.99
C SER A 40 -3.47 -0.15 4.70
N VAL A 41 -2.23 0.25 4.45
CA VAL A 41 -1.46 -0.24 3.28
C VAL A 41 -1.26 -1.74 3.37
N TYR A 42 -0.87 -2.27 4.53
CA TYR A 42 -0.67 -3.71 4.72
C TYR A 42 -1.94 -4.52 4.44
N ILE A 43 -3.09 -4.08 4.98
CA ILE A 43 -4.38 -4.76 4.78
C ILE A 43 -4.78 -4.73 3.30
N ASN A 44 -4.64 -3.59 2.63
CA ASN A 44 -5.00 -3.45 1.21
C ASN A 44 -4.16 -4.37 0.31
N ILE A 45 -2.86 -4.53 0.59
CA ILE A 45 -1.98 -5.45 -0.14
C ILE A 45 -2.45 -6.91 0.07
N ALA A 46 -2.75 -7.29 1.30
CA ALA A 46 -3.20 -8.65 1.61
C ALA A 46 -4.54 -8.97 0.90
N GLU A 47 -5.51 -8.07 0.99
CA GLU A 47 -6.81 -8.20 0.30
C GLU A 47 -6.63 -8.29 -1.23
N ALA A 48 -5.73 -7.50 -1.81
CA ALA A 48 -5.42 -7.57 -3.22
C ALA A 48 -4.79 -8.90 -3.63
N ALA A 49 -3.85 -9.43 -2.85
CA ALA A 49 -3.26 -10.73 -3.09
C ALA A 49 -4.32 -11.86 -3.05
N HIS A 50 -5.24 -11.80 -2.08
CA HIS A 50 -6.34 -12.76 -1.98
C HIS A 50 -7.30 -12.69 -3.16
N GLU A 51 -7.69 -11.49 -3.60
CA GLU A 51 -8.55 -11.35 -4.78
C GLU A 51 -7.82 -11.81 -6.05
N GLY A 52 -6.53 -11.53 -6.21
CA GLY A 52 -5.72 -12.04 -7.31
C GLY A 52 -5.67 -13.56 -7.36
N ALA A 53 -5.42 -14.21 -6.21
CA ALA A 53 -5.44 -15.67 -6.08
C ALA A 53 -6.82 -16.26 -6.41
N ARG A 54 -7.91 -15.61 -5.96
CA ARG A 54 -9.27 -16.03 -6.30
C ARG A 54 -9.54 -15.94 -7.79
N GLN A 55 -9.15 -14.83 -8.44
CA GLN A 55 -9.31 -14.66 -9.87
C GLN A 55 -8.52 -15.70 -10.67
N LEU A 56 -7.32 -16.07 -10.21
CA LEU A 56 -6.52 -17.15 -10.81
C LEU A 56 -7.22 -18.50 -10.77
N VAL A 57 -7.80 -18.86 -9.62
CA VAL A 57 -8.51 -20.14 -9.48
C VAL A 57 -9.76 -20.15 -10.37
N LEU A 58 -10.54 -19.06 -10.37
CA LEU A 58 -11.72 -18.91 -11.23
C LEU A 58 -11.38 -18.97 -12.72
N ARG A 59 -10.18 -18.51 -13.09
CA ARG A 59 -9.70 -18.45 -14.48
C ARG A 59 -8.72 -19.56 -14.85
N SER A 60 -8.58 -20.58 -14.03
CA SER A 60 -7.63 -21.69 -14.23
C SER A 60 -7.78 -22.46 -15.55
N ASN A 61 -8.96 -22.39 -16.19
CA ASN A 61 -9.23 -23.04 -17.48
C ASN A 61 -9.20 -22.10 -18.69
N TYR A 62 -8.86 -20.83 -18.49
CA TYR A 62 -8.77 -19.83 -19.56
C TYR A 62 -7.32 -19.69 -20.02
N ALA A 63 -7.12 -19.42 -21.31
CA ALA A 63 -5.82 -19.00 -21.81
C ALA A 63 -5.48 -17.64 -21.19
N SER A 64 -4.32 -17.58 -20.55
CA SER A 64 -3.76 -16.39 -19.90
C SER A 64 -2.56 -15.94 -20.73
N THR A 65 -2.55 -14.67 -21.17
CA THR A 65 -1.47 -14.09 -21.96
C THR A 65 -0.98 -12.84 -21.27
N PRO A 66 0.31 -12.77 -20.90
CA PRO A 66 0.86 -11.57 -20.30
C PRO A 66 0.71 -10.35 -21.25
N PRO A 67 0.22 -9.20 -20.78
CA PRO A 67 -0.28 -8.94 -19.43
C PRO A 67 -1.74 -9.40 -19.21
N ASP A 68 -2.03 -10.13 -18.13
CA ASP A 68 -3.39 -10.55 -17.78
C ASP A 68 -4.19 -9.43 -17.10
N SER A 69 -4.59 -8.46 -17.92
CA SER A 69 -5.31 -7.25 -17.52
C SER A 69 -6.51 -7.48 -16.61
N VAL A 70 -7.20 -8.62 -16.71
CA VAL A 70 -8.36 -8.92 -15.86
C VAL A 70 -7.96 -9.18 -14.41
N ILE A 71 -6.90 -9.98 -14.20
CA ILE A 71 -6.41 -10.30 -12.85
C ILE A 71 -5.71 -9.07 -12.28
N ILE A 72 -4.95 -8.36 -13.10
CA ILE A 72 -4.32 -7.09 -12.73
C ILE A 72 -5.39 -6.07 -12.30
N ASN A 73 -6.45 -5.85 -13.08
CA ASN A 73 -7.45 -4.83 -12.72
C ASN A 73 -8.24 -5.22 -11.46
N ALA A 74 -8.53 -6.51 -11.26
CA ALA A 74 -9.18 -7.00 -10.05
C ALA A 74 -8.29 -6.85 -8.80
N THR A 75 -7.00 -7.14 -8.91
CA THR A 75 -6.03 -6.93 -7.82
C THR A 75 -5.83 -5.45 -7.52
N LEU A 76 -5.68 -4.60 -8.55
CA LEU A 76 -5.55 -3.16 -8.42
C LEU A 76 -6.77 -2.51 -7.76
N ALA A 77 -7.98 -2.97 -8.07
CA ALA A 77 -9.21 -2.47 -7.46
C ALA A 77 -9.22 -2.64 -5.93
N LYS A 78 -8.53 -3.68 -5.41
CA LYS A 78 -8.39 -3.95 -3.97
C LYS A 78 -7.26 -3.17 -3.29
N ILE A 79 -6.23 -2.76 -4.04
CA ILE A 79 -5.16 -1.90 -3.52
C ILE A 79 -5.69 -0.49 -3.19
N GLY A 80 -6.82 -0.10 -3.80
CA GLY A 80 -7.88 0.65 -3.12
C GLY A 80 -7.43 1.87 -2.31
N GLY A 81 -6.66 2.78 -2.91
CA GLY A 81 -6.28 4.06 -2.29
C GLY A 81 -4.89 4.10 -1.64
N GLY A 82 -4.14 3.00 -1.62
CA GLY A 82 -2.73 3.00 -1.19
C GLY A 82 -1.76 3.73 -2.12
N GLY A 83 -2.26 4.29 -3.23
CA GLY A 83 -1.49 5.03 -4.23
C GLY A 83 -0.57 4.17 -5.08
N MET A 84 -0.57 2.84 -4.90
CA MET A 84 0.33 1.93 -5.62
C MET A 84 -0.31 1.35 -6.87
N VAL A 85 0.42 1.37 -7.99
CA VAL A 85 0.03 0.73 -9.25
C VAL A 85 0.92 -0.49 -9.48
N LEU A 86 0.30 -1.67 -9.49
CA LEU A 86 0.94 -2.91 -9.88
C LEU A 86 0.84 -3.13 -11.40
N ARG A 87 1.91 -3.64 -11.98
CA ARG A 87 1.94 -4.16 -13.36
C ARG A 87 2.52 -5.55 -13.36
N GLU A 88 2.16 -6.36 -14.34
CA GLU A 88 2.87 -7.63 -14.55
C GLU A 88 4.31 -7.36 -15.00
N ASP A 89 5.22 -8.21 -14.55
CA ASP A 89 6.63 -8.10 -14.93
C ASP A 89 6.79 -8.37 -16.44
N PRO A 90 7.44 -7.45 -17.18
CA PRO A 90 7.71 -7.64 -18.61
C PRO A 90 8.42 -8.96 -18.93
N CYS A 91 9.18 -9.53 -17.99
CA CYS A 91 9.87 -10.80 -18.21
C CYS A 91 8.91 -11.97 -18.50
N LEU A 92 7.66 -11.92 -18.00
CA LEU A 92 6.67 -12.99 -18.21
C LEU A 92 6.25 -13.13 -19.68
N SER A 93 6.50 -12.10 -20.50
CA SER A 93 6.21 -12.09 -21.93
C SER A 93 7.21 -12.88 -22.79
N ASN A 94 8.37 -13.26 -22.25
CA ASN A 94 9.40 -14.03 -22.96
C ASN A 94 9.27 -15.55 -22.64
N PRO A 95 9.59 -16.48 -23.56
CA PRO A 95 9.50 -17.92 -23.29
C PRO A 95 10.58 -18.42 -22.32
N THR A 96 11.61 -17.62 -22.05
CA THR A 96 12.65 -17.94 -21.06
C THR A 96 12.09 -17.82 -19.65
N PRO A 97 12.40 -18.73 -18.72
CA PRO A 97 11.98 -18.62 -17.32
C PRO A 97 12.49 -17.30 -16.72
N CYS A 98 11.61 -16.52 -16.10
CA CYS A 98 12.00 -15.32 -15.36
C CYS A 98 12.88 -15.72 -14.17
N THR A 99 14.20 -15.51 -14.26
CA THR A 99 15.14 -15.81 -13.17
C THR A 99 15.30 -14.66 -12.18
N SER A 100 14.87 -13.45 -12.55
CA SER A 100 14.90 -12.26 -11.69
C SER A 100 13.82 -11.27 -12.11
N PRO A 101 13.23 -10.53 -11.16
CA PRO A 101 12.32 -9.43 -11.48
C PRO A 101 13.02 -8.36 -12.30
N SER A 102 12.33 -7.87 -13.32
CA SER A 102 12.76 -6.67 -14.04
C SER A 102 12.72 -5.52 -13.04
N TYR A 103 13.79 -4.77 -12.84
CA TYR A 103 13.80 -3.58 -11.95
C TYR A 103 13.83 -2.27 -12.74
N SER A 104 13.55 -2.33 -14.05
CA SER A 104 13.77 -1.19 -14.94
C SER A 104 12.77 -0.05 -14.65
N GLY A 105 13.24 1.00 -13.98
CA GLY A 105 12.62 2.32 -14.00
C GLY A 105 11.22 2.41 -13.40
N MET A 106 10.98 1.78 -12.24
CA MET A 106 9.72 1.99 -11.52
C MET A 106 9.55 3.44 -11.10
N ALA A 107 8.40 4.02 -11.45
CA ALA A 107 7.95 5.28 -10.90
C ALA A 107 7.63 5.10 -9.40
N PRO A 108 7.67 6.18 -8.60
CA PRO A 108 7.20 6.13 -7.22
C PRO A 108 5.80 5.53 -7.16
N ASN A 109 5.57 4.69 -6.15
CA ASN A 109 4.34 3.95 -5.94
C ASN A 109 3.97 3.00 -7.11
N THR A 110 4.97 2.39 -7.75
CA THR A 110 4.73 1.30 -8.69
C THR A 110 5.45 0.02 -8.25
N GLY A 111 4.92 -1.13 -8.65
CA GLY A 111 5.48 -2.44 -8.29
C GLY A 111 5.13 -3.51 -9.33
N TYR A 112 5.86 -4.62 -9.33
CA TYR A 112 5.53 -5.77 -10.15
C TYR A 112 4.70 -6.80 -9.39
N ILE A 113 3.75 -7.40 -10.08
CA ILE A 113 3.02 -8.59 -9.63
C ILE A 113 3.45 -9.79 -10.48
N TRP A 114 3.76 -10.89 -9.81
CA TRP A 114 4.12 -12.15 -10.44
C TRP A 114 2.99 -13.14 -10.22
N ILE A 115 2.33 -13.52 -11.30
CA ILE A 115 1.28 -14.53 -11.27
C ILE A 115 1.72 -15.64 -12.20
N SER A 116 1.86 -16.84 -11.66
CA SER A 116 2.12 -18.04 -12.46
C SER A 116 0.77 -18.70 -12.74
N PRO A 117 0.11 -18.42 -13.87
CA PRO A 117 -1.04 -19.22 -14.25
C PRO A 117 -0.56 -20.66 -14.48
N ASN A 118 -1.46 -21.62 -14.23
CA ASN A 118 -1.31 -22.97 -14.74
C ASN A 118 -1.39 -22.88 -16.28
N ARG A 119 -0.28 -22.53 -16.93
CA ARG A 119 -0.16 -22.57 -18.38
C ARG A 119 -0.41 -24.02 -18.77
N ARG A 120 -1.62 -24.31 -19.26
CA ARG A 120 -1.68 -25.34 -20.30
C ARG A 120 -0.79 -24.78 -21.39
N VAL A 121 0.43 -25.30 -21.45
CA VAL A 121 1.26 -25.13 -22.64
C VAL A 121 0.33 -25.61 -23.74
N VAL A 122 -0.17 -24.69 -24.56
CA VAL A 122 -0.57 -25.09 -25.90
C VAL A 122 0.74 -25.55 -26.49
N ASP A 123 0.97 -26.86 -26.39
CA ASP A 123 2.03 -27.51 -27.13
C ASP A 123 1.88 -26.99 -28.55
N ALA A 124 2.93 -26.34 -29.03
CA ALA A 124 3.02 -25.93 -30.41
C ALA A 124 2.89 -27.21 -31.25
N GLY A 125 1.69 -27.42 -31.79
CA GLY A 125 1.32 -28.51 -32.70
C GLY A 125 0.37 -27.95 -33.73
#